data_AF-A0A959BUZ3-F1
#
_entry.id   AF-A0A959BUZ3-F1
#
_cell.length_a   1.000
_cell.length_b   1.000
_cell.length_c   1.000
_cell.angle_alpha   90.00
_cell.angle_beta   90.00
_cell.angle_gamma   90.00
#
_symmetry.space_group_name_H-M   'P 1'
#
loop_
_entity.id
_entity.type
_entity.pdbx_description
1 polymer ?
#
loop_
_entity_poly.entity_id
_entity_poly.type
_entity_poly.pdbx_seq_one_letter_code
_entity_poly.pdbx_strand_id
1 'polypeptide(L)'
;FVAQTKEKDAIPVLLTPVCRNYPWENDHLVNVHGEYPEAAQQVADETDAYFIDLNQLSMDAFSKKGREYVSSNYFMNLPAGKYEAYPDGQSDDTHFQPEGARAVAQLVFDAMKSLGKQYRP
;
A
#
# COMPACT_ATOMS: atom_id res chain seq x y z
N PHE A 1 12.88 4.06 -15.21
CA PHE A 1 11.65 4.80 -14.88
C PHE A 1 11.93 6.18 -14.31
N VAL A 2 12.57 6.34 -13.14
CA VAL A 2 12.79 7.67 -12.53
C VAL A 2 13.52 8.65 -13.47
N ALA A 3 14.66 8.24 -14.04
CA ALA A 3 15.42 9.07 -15.00
C ALA A 3 14.55 9.50 -16.20
N GLN A 4 13.83 8.55 -16.81
CA GLN A 4 12.93 8.82 -17.95
C GLN A 4 11.75 9.75 -17.59
N THR A 5 11.28 9.72 -16.34
CA THR A 5 10.26 10.66 -15.84
C THR A 5 10.85 12.06 -15.73
N LYS A 6 12.06 12.20 -15.17
CA LYS A 6 12.76 13.49 -15.06
C LYS A 6 13.15 14.07 -16.43
N GLU A 7 13.57 13.23 -17.38
CA GLU A 7 13.84 13.61 -18.78
C GLU A 7 12.62 14.23 -19.49
N LYS A 8 11.41 14.01 -18.95
CA LYS A 8 10.15 14.56 -19.46
C LYS A 8 9.61 15.71 -18.59
N ASP A 9 10.44 16.30 -17.74
CA ASP A 9 10.08 17.36 -16.78
C ASP A 9 8.94 16.99 -15.82
N ALA A 10 8.71 15.69 -15.60
CA ALA A 10 7.72 15.20 -14.66
C ALA A 10 8.35 14.94 -13.29
N ILE A 11 7.50 14.98 -12.25
CA ILE A 11 7.90 14.77 -10.86
C ILE A 11 7.70 13.30 -10.49
N PRO A 12 8.77 12.49 -10.31
CA PRO A 12 8.64 11.11 -9.86
C PRO A 12 8.30 11.05 -8.37
N VAL A 13 7.32 10.20 -8.03
CA VAL A 13 7.00 9.82 -6.65
C VAL A 13 7.06 8.29 -6.58
N LEU A 14 7.99 7.76 -5.80
CA LEU A 14 8.14 6.33 -5.57
C LEU A 14 7.31 5.90 -4.36
N LEU A 15 6.61 4.78 -4.52
CA LEU A 15 5.79 4.17 -3.47
C LEU A 15 6.28 2.75 -3.25
N THR A 16 6.42 2.35 -1.98
CA THR A 16 6.60 0.93 -1.64
C THR A 16 5.30 0.16 -1.89
N PRO A 17 5.36 -1.16 -2.13
CA PRO A 17 4.15 -1.97 -2.23
C PRO A 17 3.33 -1.92 -0.94
N VAL A 18 2.00 -1.86 -1.07
CA VAL A 18 1.09 -2.00 0.07
C VAL A 18 1.35 -3.32 0.83
N CYS A 19 1.07 -3.33 2.13
CA CYS A 19 1.22 -4.53 2.94
C CYS A 19 0.29 -5.67 2.47
N ARG A 20 0.71 -6.92 2.71
CA ARG A 20 -0.18 -8.07 2.57
C ARG A 20 -1.05 -8.21 3.81
N ASN A 21 -2.15 -8.93 3.70
CA ASN A 21 -2.98 -9.27 4.86
C ASN A 21 -2.39 -10.45 5.69
N TYR A 22 -1.06 -10.60 5.70
CA TYR A 22 -0.34 -11.60 6.49
C TYR A 22 1.17 -11.27 6.58
N PRO A 23 1.88 -11.87 7.55
CA PRO A 23 1.34 -12.48 8.75
C PRO A 23 0.88 -11.42 9.74
N TRP A 24 0.01 -11.85 10.66
CA TRP A 24 -0.45 -11.05 11.78
C TRP A 24 0.27 -11.53 13.05
N GLU A 25 1.03 -10.65 13.68
CA GLU A 25 1.76 -10.90 14.91
C GLU A 25 1.30 -9.93 15.99
N ASN A 26 0.77 -10.43 17.11
CA ASN A 26 0.21 -9.60 18.19
C ASN A 26 -0.74 -8.49 17.67
N ASP A 27 -1.67 -8.86 16.79
CA ASP A 27 -2.63 -7.97 16.11
C ASP A 27 -2.02 -6.91 15.17
N HIS A 28 -0.74 -7.05 14.80
CA HIS A 28 -0.07 -6.18 13.86
C HIS A 28 0.37 -6.92 12.59
N LEU A 29 0.25 -6.26 11.45
CA LEU A 29 0.85 -6.73 10.20
C LEU A 29 2.35 -6.47 10.20
N VAL A 30 3.10 -7.40 9.63
CA VAL A 30 4.55 -7.30 9.47
C VAL A 30 4.95 -7.34 8.00
N ASN A 31 6.11 -6.76 7.69
CA ASN A 31 6.59 -6.67 6.32
C ASN A 31 6.96 -8.07 5.79
N VAL A 32 6.40 -8.42 4.62
CA VAL A 32 6.68 -9.66 3.89
C VAL A 32 7.39 -9.43 2.56
N HIS A 33 7.62 -8.17 2.17
CA HIS A 33 8.28 -7.82 0.92
C HIS A 33 9.81 -7.80 1.05
N GLY A 34 10.36 -8.31 2.15
CA GLY A 34 11.80 -8.38 2.38
C GLY A 34 12.47 -7.00 2.22
N GLU A 35 13.53 -6.96 1.40
CA GLU A 35 14.38 -5.79 1.17
C GLU A 35 13.79 -4.80 0.14
N TYR A 36 12.67 -5.11 -0.51
CA TYR A 36 12.11 -4.23 -1.55
C TYR A 36 11.75 -2.81 -1.07
N PRO A 37 11.14 -2.61 0.12
CA PRO A 37 10.88 -1.27 0.64
C PRO A 37 12.15 -0.44 0.82
N GLU A 38 13.22 -1.07 1.35
CA GLU A 38 14.52 -0.42 1.54
C GLU A 38 15.16 -0.08 0.19
N ALA A 39 15.15 -1.00 -0.77
CA ALA A 39 15.66 -0.75 -2.11
C ALA A 39 14.92 0.42 -2.81
N ALA A 40 13.59 0.52 -2.62
CA ALA A 40 12.81 1.64 -3.18
C ALA A 40 13.15 2.99 -2.52
N GLN A 41 13.41 3.00 -1.20
CA GLN A 41 13.90 4.18 -0.47
C GLN A 41 15.27 4.60 -1.00
N GLN A 42 16.22 3.67 -1.12
CA GLN A 42 17.57 3.94 -1.63
C GLN A 42 17.53 4.57 -3.02
N VAL A 43 16.70 4.03 -3.93
CA VAL A 43 16.52 4.63 -5.26
C VAL A 43 15.95 6.05 -5.16
N ALA A 44 15.00 6.31 -4.26
CA ALA A 44 14.46 7.66 -4.09
C ALA A 44 15.53 8.65 -3.63
N ASP A 45 16.37 8.25 -2.67
CA ASP A 45 17.45 9.07 -2.14
C ASP A 45 18.55 9.33 -3.19
N GLU A 46 19.00 8.29 -3.90
CA GLU A 46 20.03 8.40 -4.95
C GLU A 46 19.58 9.27 -6.12
N THR A 47 18.29 9.27 -6.41
CA THR A 47 17.74 9.97 -7.57
C THR A 47 17.08 11.30 -7.22
N ASP A 48 17.03 11.70 -5.94
CA ASP A 48 16.29 12.86 -5.46
C ASP A 48 14.83 12.85 -5.97
N ALA A 49 14.17 11.70 -5.79
CA ALA A 49 12.76 11.51 -6.08
C ALA A 49 11.97 11.55 -4.77
N TYR A 50 10.70 11.94 -4.84
CA TYR A 50 9.84 11.83 -3.68
C TYR A 50 9.57 10.37 -3.34
N PHE A 51 9.37 10.10 -2.06
CA PHE A 51 9.13 8.76 -1.55
C PHE A 51 7.93 8.73 -0.61
N ILE A 52 7.11 7.69 -0.71
CA ILE A 52 6.05 7.37 0.23
C ILE A 52 6.21 5.90 0.63
N ASP A 53 6.45 5.66 1.91
CA ASP A 53 6.45 4.30 2.45
C ASP A 53 5.00 3.81 2.67
N LEU A 54 4.33 3.46 1.58
CA LEU A 54 2.97 2.95 1.62
C LEU A 54 2.87 1.60 2.34
N ASN A 55 3.95 0.81 2.36
CA ASN A 55 4.03 -0.43 3.11
C ASN A 55 3.82 -0.18 4.60
N GLN A 56 4.66 0.66 5.22
CA GLN A 56 4.53 0.99 6.63
C GLN A 56 3.17 1.68 6.93
N LEU A 57 2.78 2.66 6.11
CA LEU A 57 1.50 3.36 6.30
C LEU A 57 0.29 2.41 6.28
N SER A 58 0.29 1.43 5.37
CA SER A 58 -0.79 0.45 5.28
C SER A 58 -0.75 -0.57 6.42
N MET A 59 0.44 -1.04 6.84
CA MET A 59 0.56 -1.90 8.02
C MET A 59 -0.02 -1.23 9.26
N ASP A 60 0.35 0.03 9.54
CA ASP A 60 -0.14 0.76 10.71
C ASP A 60 -1.66 0.96 10.65
N ALA A 61 -2.16 1.40 9.49
CA ALA A 61 -3.58 1.67 9.30
C ALA A 61 -4.44 0.41 9.41
N PHE A 62 -4.00 -0.70 8.82
CA PHE A 62 -4.73 -1.97 8.83
C PHE A 62 -4.64 -2.64 10.20
N SER A 63 -3.48 -2.59 10.86
CA SER A 63 -3.32 -3.10 12.23
C SER A 63 -4.28 -2.38 13.19
N LYS A 64 -4.38 -1.05 13.06
CA LYS A 64 -5.35 -0.25 13.84
C LYS A 64 -6.81 -0.60 13.55
N LYS A 65 -7.13 -1.08 12.35
CA LYS A 65 -8.49 -1.52 11.98
C LYS A 65 -8.81 -2.93 12.49
N GLY A 66 -7.80 -3.78 12.62
CA GLY A 66 -7.90 -5.14 13.12
C GLY A 66 -8.15 -6.18 12.02
N ARG A 67 -7.61 -7.37 12.27
CA ARG A 67 -7.53 -8.49 11.32
C ARG A 67 -8.85 -8.87 10.67
N GLU A 68 -9.89 -9.04 11.47
CA GLU A 68 -11.20 -9.50 10.98
C GLU A 68 -11.81 -8.49 10.00
N TYR A 69 -11.83 -7.21 10.38
CA TYR A 69 -12.37 -6.15 9.53
C TYR A 69 -11.59 -6.04 8.22
N VAL A 70 -10.26 -5.99 8.31
CA VAL A 70 -9.38 -5.87 7.14
C VAL A 70 -9.55 -7.06 6.21
N SER A 71 -9.58 -8.28 6.74
CA SER A 71 -9.72 -9.50 5.94
C SER A 71 -11.04 -9.48 5.18
N SER A 72 -12.17 -9.27 5.84
CA SER A 72 -13.50 -9.41 5.23
C SER A 72 -13.97 -8.21 4.40
N ASN A 73 -13.44 -7.00 4.63
CA ASN A 73 -13.92 -5.77 3.96
C ASN A 73 -12.87 -5.14 3.04
N TYR A 74 -11.58 -5.26 3.35
CA TYR A 74 -10.54 -4.64 2.52
C TYR A 74 -10.02 -5.59 1.46
N PHE A 75 -9.73 -6.84 1.82
CA PHE A 75 -9.16 -7.83 0.91
C PHE A 75 -10.23 -8.72 0.27
N MET A 76 -9.89 -9.38 -0.83
CA MET A 76 -10.78 -10.30 -1.56
C MET A 76 -10.97 -11.63 -0.82
N ASN A 77 -11.12 -11.59 0.51
CA ASN A 77 -11.57 -12.73 1.31
C ASN A 77 -13.10 -12.71 1.38
N LEU A 78 -13.72 -13.37 0.40
CA LEU A 78 -15.15 -13.34 0.14
C LEU A 78 -15.80 -14.65 0.62
N PRO A 79 -16.91 -14.59 1.37
CA PRO A 79 -17.65 -15.80 1.73
C PRO A 79 -18.38 -16.39 0.51
N ALA A 80 -18.49 -17.72 0.48
CA ALA A 80 -19.25 -18.44 -0.55
C ALA A 80 -20.73 -17.99 -0.60
N GLY A 81 -21.29 -17.95 -1.80
CA GLY A 81 -22.69 -17.62 -2.06
C GLY A 81 -23.05 -16.13 -1.92
N LYS A 82 -22.12 -15.25 -1.52
CA LYS A 82 -22.40 -13.81 -1.35
C LYS A 82 -22.30 -13.00 -2.64
N TYR A 83 -21.38 -13.38 -3.53
CA TYR A 83 -21.11 -12.64 -4.78
C TYR A 83 -21.32 -13.56 -5.98
N GLU A 84 -22.13 -13.15 -6.96
CA GLU A 84 -22.42 -13.96 -8.15
C GLU A 84 -21.15 -14.31 -8.95
N ALA A 85 -20.18 -13.39 -8.99
CA ALA A 85 -18.89 -13.61 -9.65
C ALA A 85 -17.97 -14.58 -8.89
N TYR A 86 -18.25 -14.84 -7.60
CA TYR A 86 -17.46 -15.70 -6.72
C TYR A 86 -18.39 -16.65 -5.94
N PRO A 87 -19.06 -17.59 -6.63
CA PRO A 87 -20.07 -18.45 -6.00
C PRO A 87 -19.48 -19.32 -4.87
N ASP A 88 -18.22 -19.75 -5.00
CA ASP A 88 -17.51 -20.54 -3.99
C ASP A 88 -16.74 -19.67 -2.98
N GLY A 89 -16.84 -18.34 -3.10
CA GLY A 89 -16.05 -17.39 -2.32
C GLY A 89 -14.63 -17.23 -2.85
N GLN A 90 -13.79 -16.58 -2.07
CA GLN A 90 -12.37 -16.38 -2.38
C GLN A 90 -11.57 -16.18 -1.09
N SER A 91 -10.31 -16.63 -1.09
CA SER A 91 -9.33 -16.26 -0.07
C SER A 91 -8.11 -15.65 -0.78
N ASP A 92 -7.88 -14.37 -0.54
CA ASP A 92 -6.88 -13.59 -1.24
C ASP A 92 -6.43 -12.40 -0.39
N ASP A 93 -5.21 -12.49 0.12
CA ASP A 93 -4.58 -11.52 1.00
C ASP A 93 -3.72 -10.48 0.24
N THR A 94 -3.94 -10.37 -1.07
CA THR A 94 -3.20 -9.49 -1.98
C THR A 94 -4.10 -8.46 -2.66
N HIS A 95 -5.26 -8.87 -3.18
CA HIS A 95 -6.13 -7.99 -3.95
C HIS A 95 -7.23 -7.37 -3.08
N PHE A 96 -7.59 -6.11 -3.39
CA PHE A 96 -8.57 -5.36 -2.61
C PHE A 96 -9.98 -5.43 -3.18
N GLN A 97 -10.95 -5.45 -2.27
CA GLN A 97 -12.31 -4.99 -2.50
C GLN A 97 -12.35 -3.45 -2.64
N PRO A 98 -13.46 -2.87 -3.14
CA PRO A 98 -13.57 -1.42 -3.31
C PRO A 98 -13.33 -0.60 -2.04
N GLU A 99 -13.66 -1.12 -0.85
CA GLU A 99 -13.40 -0.43 0.40
C GLU A 99 -11.90 -0.38 0.74
N GLY A 100 -11.20 -1.51 0.60
CA GLY A 100 -9.74 -1.57 0.77
C GLY A 100 -9.01 -0.68 -0.21
N ALA A 101 -9.42 -0.68 -1.49
CA ALA A 101 -8.85 0.20 -2.50
C ALA A 101 -9.01 1.69 -2.15
N ARG A 102 -10.19 2.09 -1.63
CA ARG A 102 -10.40 3.47 -1.15
C ARG A 102 -9.56 3.80 0.07
N ALA A 103 -9.43 2.88 1.02
CA ALA A 103 -8.61 3.07 2.21
C ALA A 103 -7.14 3.33 1.83
N VAL A 104 -6.58 2.52 0.91
CA VAL A 104 -5.21 2.71 0.41
C VAL A 104 -5.06 4.01 -0.37
N ALA A 105 -6.02 4.34 -1.25
CA ALA A 105 -5.99 5.62 -1.97
C ALA A 105 -5.98 6.83 -1.04
N GLN A 106 -6.72 6.75 0.08
CA GLN A 106 -6.73 7.79 1.11
C GLN A 106 -5.37 7.93 1.80
N LEU A 107 -4.68 6.82 2.11
CA LEU A 107 -3.32 6.86 2.67
C LEU A 107 -2.34 7.57 1.73
N VAL A 108 -2.39 7.27 0.43
CA VAL A 108 -1.55 7.92 -0.58
C VAL A 108 -1.87 9.42 -0.67
N PHE A 109 -3.15 9.78 -0.72
CA PHE A 109 -3.57 11.19 -0.74
C PHE A 109 -3.08 11.96 0.49
N ASP A 110 -3.18 11.36 1.68
CA ASP A 110 -2.73 11.98 2.92
C ASP A 110 -1.20 12.14 2.97
N ALA A 111 -0.46 11.15 2.49
CA ALA A 111 1.00 11.23 2.34
C ALA A 111 1.41 12.33 1.34
N MET A 112 0.74 12.42 0.18
CA MET A 112 1.04 13.42 -0.85
C MET A 112 0.88 14.87 -0.35
N LYS A 113 -0.11 15.15 0.52
CA LYS A 113 -0.27 16.48 1.14
C LYS A 113 0.94 16.91 1.96
N SER A 114 1.72 15.95 2.48
CA SER A 114 2.91 16.21 3.27
C SER A 114 4.16 16.39 2.40
N LEU A 115 4.22 15.76 1.22
CA LEU A 115 5.35 15.89 0.29
C LEU A 115 5.57 17.34 -0.17
N GLY A 116 4.49 18.08 -0.45
CA GLY A 116 4.58 19.47 -0.91
C GLY A 116 5.23 20.45 0.08
N LYS A 117 5.43 20.04 1.34
CA LYS A 117 6.18 20.84 2.34
C LYS A 117 7.68 20.57 2.32
N GLN A 118 8.09 19.43 1.76
CA GLN A 118 9.46 18.93 1.78
C GLN A 118 10.25 19.36 0.54
N TYR A 119 9.57 19.63 -0.57
CA TYR A 119 10.18 20.10 -1.80
C TYR A 119 10.32 21.61 -1.81
N ARG A 120 11.56 22.06 -1.68
CA ARG A 120 11.95 23.42 -2.03
C ARG A 120 12.96 23.32 -3.16
N PRO A 121 12.59 23.72 -4.40
CA PRO A 121 13.59 23.92 -5.45
C PRO A 121 14.59 25.02 -5.05
#